data_AF-A0A1G8BK43-F1
#
_entry.id   AF-A0A1G8BK43-F1
#
_cell.length_a   1.000
_cell.length_b   1.000
_cell.length_c   1.000
_cell.angle_alpha   90.00
_cell.angle_beta   90.00
_cell.angle_gamma   90.00
#
_symmetry.space_group_name_H-M   'P 1'
#
loop_
_entity.id
_entity.type
_entity.pdbx_description
1 polymer ?
#
loop_
_entity_poly.entity_id
_entity_poly.type
_entity_poly.pdbx_seq_one_letter_code
_entity_poly.pdbx_strand_id
1 'polypeptide(L)'
;MSDDNKSDLERLTDSLEKNADKPNQSLGLVSFTDLFTPDFMSKYTKFANFGELLIVGKYNVSRFEEFLALLNAEFDKFIAKNTNFKTWEEMQSTAVSEYYKRQEAAKQ
;
A
#
# COMPACT_ATOMS: atom_id res chain seq x y z
N MET A 1 0.44 -28.69 1.30
CA MET A 1 1.14 -27.48 1.73
C MET A 1 0.98 -26.45 0.62
N SER A 2 0.37 -25.32 0.97
CA SER A 2 0.39 -24.00 0.30
C SER A 2 -0.31 -23.86 -1.06
N ASP A 3 -1.63 -23.61 -1.05
CA ASP A 3 -2.37 -23.01 -2.18
C ASP A 3 -3.51 -22.06 -1.72
N ASP A 4 -3.39 -21.46 -0.52
CA ASP A 4 -4.49 -20.69 0.09
C ASP A 4 -4.48 -19.18 -0.28
N ASN A 5 -3.32 -18.62 -0.67
CA ASN A 5 -3.18 -17.15 -0.82
C ASN A 5 -3.77 -16.57 -2.12
N LYS A 6 -4.16 -17.39 -3.10
CA LYS A 6 -4.76 -16.90 -4.36
C LYS A 6 -6.23 -16.56 -4.18
N SER A 7 -6.97 -17.36 -3.40
CA SER A 7 -8.40 -17.15 -3.20
C SER A 7 -8.74 -15.89 -2.41
N ASP A 8 -7.89 -15.46 -1.48
CA ASP A 8 -8.12 -14.20 -0.76
C ASP A 8 -8.00 -12.98 -1.68
N LEU A 9 -7.09 -13.02 -2.66
CA LEU A 9 -6.92 -11.96 -3.65
C LEU A 9 -8.12 -11.85 -4.60
N GLU A 10 -8.67 -12.99 -5.03
CA GLU A 10 -9.84 -13.02 -5.91
C GLU A 10 -11.10 -12.54 -5.19
N ARG A 11 -11.26 -12.88 -3.90
CA ARG A 11 -12.36 -12.36 -3.06
C ARG A 11 -12.24 -10.86 -2.79
N LEU A 12 -11.01 -10.36 -2.69
CA LEU A 12 -10.73 -8.93 -2.60
C LEU A 12 -11.21 -8.23 -3.88
N THR A 13 -10.98 -8.84 -5.05
CA THR A 13 -11.32 -8.25 -6.35
C THR A 13 -12.84 -8.21 -6.59
N ASP A 14 -13.56 -9.28 -6.24
CA ASP A 14 -15.03 -9.34 -6.37
C ASP A 14 -15.74 -8.33 -5.46
N SER A 15 -15.21 -8.10 -4.26
CA SER A 15 -15.75 -7.10 -3.33
C SER A 15 -15.52 -5.65 -3.80
N LEU A 16 -14.54 -5.43 -4.68
CA LEU A 16 -14.24 -4.11 -5.24
C LEU A 16 -15.22 -3.71 -6.34
N GLU A 17 -15.56 -4.65 -7.22
CA GLU A 17 -16.50 -4.40 -8.32
C GLU A 17 -17.89 -4.06 -7.78
N LYS A 18 -18.34 -4.77 -6.74
CA LYS A 18 -19.69 -4.60 -6.20
C LYS A 18 -19.91 -3.28 -5.45
N ASN A 19 -18.84 -2.60 -5.04
CA ASN A 19 -18.91 -1.31 -4.34
C ASN A 19 -18.72 -0.09 -5.27
N ALA A 20 -18.49 -0.30 -6.57
CA ALA A 20 -18.22 0.76 -7.54
C ALA A 20 -19.48 1.54 -8.00
N ASP A 21 -20.69 1.17 -7.56
CA ASP A 21 -21.96 1.78 -7.99
C ASP A 21 -22.31 3.10 -7.26
N LYS A 22 -21.42 3.65 -6.42
CA LYS A 22 -21.63 4.97 -5.76
C LYS A 22 -20.85 6.08 -6.48
N PRO A 23 -21.51 7.00 -7.20
CA PRO A 23 -20.88 7.98 -8.10
C PRO A 23 -20.22 9.19 -7.39
N ASN A 24 -19.84 9.08 -6.11
CA ASN A 24 -19.20 10.18 -5.37
C ASN A 24 -17.92 9.79 -4.63
N GLN A 25 -17.30 8.67 -4.99
CA GLN A 25 -15.98 8.33 -4.49
C GLN A 25 -15.13 7.98 -5.71
N SER A 26 -14.24 8.90 -6.08
CA SER A 26 -13.27 8.70 -7.16
C SER A 26 -12.34 7.54 -6.75
N LEU A 27 -12.80 6.31 -6.96
CA LEU A 27 -12.10 5.07 -6.61
C LEU A 27 -11.01 4.73 -7.64
N GLY A 28 -10.79 5.59 -8.64
CA GLY A 28 -9.90 5.32 -9.77
C GLY A 28 -8.42 5.58 -9.51
N LEU A 29 -8.06 6.34 -8.48
CA LEU A 29 -6.66 6.71 -8.20
C LEU A 29 -6.47 6.88 -6.69
N VAL A 30 -6.49 5.77 -5.94
CA VAL A 30 -6.02 5.82 -4.55
C VAL A 30 -4.55 6.20 -4.59
N SER A 31 -4.23 7.39 -4.09
CA SER A 31 -2.86 7.90 -4.13
C SER A 31 -2.01 7.18 -3.08
N PHE A 32 -0.71 7.06 -3.33
CA PHE A 32 0.23 6.55 -2.32
C PHE A 32 0.14 7.33 -1.01
N THR A 33 -0.17 8.63 -1.06
CA THR A 33 -0.43 9.48 0.11
C THR A 33 -1.68 9.09 0.91
N ASP A 34 -2.69 8.49 0.27
CA ASP A 34 -3.91 8.00 0.93
C ASP A 34 -3.72 6.60 1.53
N LEU A 35 -2.93 5.74 0.89
CA LEU A 35 -2.55 4.43 1.44
C LEU A 35 -1.55 4.59 2.58
N PHE A 36 -0.47 5.34 2.33
CA PHE A 36 0.63 5.60 3.25
C PHE A 36 0.45 6.95 3.94
N THR A 37 -0.64 7.06 4.68
CA THR A 37 -0.93 8.25 5.49
C THR A 37 0.17 8.52 6.51
N PRO A 38 0.34 9.77 6.96
CA PRO A 38 1.34 10.10 7.98
C PRO A 38 1.16 9.34 9.29
N ASP A 39 -0.08 8.97 9.64
CA ASP A 39 -0.38 8.13 10.80
C ASP A 39 0.17 6.71 10.62
N PHE A 40 -0.14 6.08 9.47
CA PHE A 40 0.43 4.79 9.11
C PHE A 40 1.96 4.83 9.08
N MET A 41 2.52 5.85 8.44
CA MET A 41 3.96 6.01 8.32
C MET A 41 4.63 6.23 9.68
N SER A 42 4.04 6.98 10.59
CA SER A 42 4.58 7.17 11.95
C SER A 42 4.44 5.92 12.83
N LYS A 43 3.42 5.10 12.56
CA LYS A 43 3.15 3.86 13.29
C LYS A 43 4.10 2.72 12.90
N TYR A 44 4.42 2.62 11.61
CA TYR A 44 5.22 1.51 11.06
C TYR A 44 6.63 1.91 10.61
N THR A 45 6.91 3.20 10.51
CA THR A 45 8.19 3.76 10.02
C THR A 45 8.58 4.97 10.87
N LYS A 46 9.77 5.53 10.62
CA LYS A 46 10.22 6.78 11.27
C LYS A 46 10.04 8.02 10.40
N PHE A 47 9.39 7.88 9.24
CA PHE A 47 9.25 8.93 8.24
C PHE A 47 7.84 9.53 8.30
N ALA A 48 7.69 10.79 7.88
CA ALA A 48 6.39 11.45 7.91
C ALA A 48 5.49 11.00 6.76
N ASN A 49 6.05 10.52 5.65
CA ASN A 49 5.32 10.08 4.47
C ASN A 49 6.14 9.11 3.61
N PHE A 50 5.48 8.41 2.69
CA PHE A 50 6.14 7.50 1.76
C PHE A 50 7.14 8.18 0.82
N GLY A 51 6.90 9.44 0.45
CA GLY A 51 7.83 10.22 -0.37
C GLY A 51 9.20 10.40 0.30
N GLU A 52 9.24 10.72 1.60
CA GLU A 52 10.50 10.81 2.35
C GLU A 52 11.29 9.50 2.36
N LEU A 53 10.57 8.38 2.50
CA LEU A 53 11.20 7.06 2.47
C LEU A 53 11.86 6.80 1.11
N LEU A 54 11.21 7.16 0.00
CA LEU A 54 11.80 7.05 -1.34
C LEU A 54 12.99 7.99 -1.54
N ILE A 55 12.90 9.23 -1.04
CA ILE A 55 13.99 10.22 -1.11
C ILE A 55 15.23 9.70 -0.38
N VAL A 56 15.07 9.11 0.80
CA VAL A 56 16.18 8.51 1.58
C VAL A 56 16.79 7.33 0.84
N GLY A 57 15.95 6.53 0.17
CA GLY A 57 16.40 5.45 -0.71
C GLY A 57 17.03 5.93 -2.03
N LYS A 58 16.99 7.24 -2.32
CA LYS A 58 17.37 7.85 -3.60
C LYS A 58 16.60 7.25 -4.79
N TYR A 59 15.39 6.76 -4.54
CA TYR A 59 14.50 6.24 -5.55
C TYR A 59 13.64 7.37 -6.09
N ASN A 60 14.03 7.93 -7.24
CA ASN A 60 13.27 9.01 -7.88
C ASN A 60 12.22 8.43 -8.83
N VAL A 61 11.12 7.96 -8.24
CA VAL A 61 10.10 7.22 -8.99
C VAL A 61 8.97 8.15 -9.40
N SER A 62 8.85 8.38 -10.71
CA SER A 62 7.77 9.22 -11.25
C SER A 62 6.61 8.41 -11.82
N ARG A 63 6.79 7.11 -12.04
CA ARG A 63 5.79 6.21 -12.64
C ARG A 63 5.69 4.91 -11.88
N PHE A 64 4.49 4.34 -11.85
CA PHE A 64 4.24 3.05 -11.21
C PHE A 64 5.07 1.91 -11.83
N GLU A 65 5.29 1.90 -13.14
CA GLU A 65 6.15 0.89 -13.79
C GLU A 65 7.61 0.96 -13.33
N GLU A 66 8.15 2.18 -13.17
CA GLU A 66 9.49 2.38 -12.61
C GLU A 66 9.53 1.95 -11.14
N PHE A 67 8.42 2.16 -10.42
CA PHE A 67 8.28 1.67 -9.06
C PHE A 67 8.34 0.14 -9.00
N LEU A 68 7.57 -0.54 -9.84
CA LEU A 68 7.56 -2.01 -9.93
C LEU A 68 8.93 -2.57 -10.29
N ALA A 69 9.67 -1.91 -11.18
CA ALA A 69 11.03 -2.32 -11.53
C ALA A 69 12.01 -2.18 -10.35
N LEU A 70 11.72 -1.28 -9.40
CA LEU A 70 12.50 -1.12 -8.17
C LEU A 70 12.11 -2.12 -7.08
N LEU A 71 10.95 -2.78 -7.18
CA LEU A 71 10.49 -3.81 -6.25
C LEU A 71 11.33 -5.09 -6.40
N ASN A 72 12.57 -5.00 -5.92
CA ASN A 72 13.53 -6.07 -5.90
C ASN A 72 13.92 -6.41 -4.46
N ALA A 73 14.73 -7.45 -4.30
CA ALA A 73 15.22 -7.89 -3.00
C ALA A 73 16.07 -6.82 -2.26
N GLU A 74 16.63 -5.83 -2.96
CA GLU A 74 17.32 -4.71 -2.30
C GLU A 74 16.34 -3.70 -1.71
N PHE A 75 15.24 -3.44 -2.42
CA PHE A 75 14.16 -2.61 -1.94
C PHE A 75 13.44 -3.26 -0.76
N ASP A 76 13.21 -4.58 -0.78
CA ASP A 76 12.70 -5.30 0.39
C ASP A 76 13.62 -5.14 1.60
N LYS A 77 14.95 -5.26 1.41
CA LYS A 77 15.92 -5.01 2.50
C LYS A 77 15.88 -3.55 2.97
N PHE A 78 15.68 -2.61 2.07
CA PHE A 78 15.54 -1.20 2.40
C PHE A 78 14.28 -0.97 3.25
N ILE A 79 13.13 -1.54 2.85
CA ILE A 79 11.88 -1.50 3.62
C ILE A 79 12.07 -2.16 4.98
N ALA A 80 12.68 -3.33 5.06
CA ALA A 80 12.98 -4.04 6.32
C ALA A 80 13.89 -3.27 7.27
N LYS A 81 14.75 -2.40 6.73
CA LYS A 81 15.66 -1.59 7.54
C LYS A 81 15.01 -0.29 8.03
N ASN A 82 14.05 0.23 7.28
CA ASN A 82 13.46 1.55 7.50
C ASN A 82 12.04 1.51 8.09
N THR A 83 11.41 0.34 8.03
CA THR A 83 10.03 0.10 8.47
C THR A 83 9.97 -1.18 9.31
N ASN A 84 8.82 -1.42 9.91
CA ASN A 84 8.57 -2.62 10.71
C ASN A 84 8.16 -3.86 9.85
N PHE A 85 8.17 -3.75 8.52
CA PHE A 85 7.78 -4.80 7.58
C PHE A 85 9.00 -5.46 6.96
N LYS A 86 8.96 -6.76 6.65
CA LYS A 86 10.14 -7.45 6.07
C LYS A 86 10.23 -7.29 4.56
N THR A 87 9.11 -7.06 3.90
CA THR A 87 9.03 -6.86 2.46
C THR A 87 8.12 -5.68 2.14
N TRP A 88 8.31 -5.13 0.93
CA TRP A 88 7.42 -4.12 0.39
C TRP A 88 5.98 -4.63 0.28
N GLU A 89 5.80 -5.88 -0.13
CA GLU A 89 4.48 -6.50 -0.29
C GLU A 89 3.70 -6.52 1.03
N GLU A 90 4.35 -6.89 2.15
CA GLU A 90 3.72 -6.84 3.48
C GLU A 90 3.29 -5.41 3.86
N MET A 91 4.15 -4.44 3.58
CA MET A 91 3.87 -3.02 3.84
C MET A 91 2.67 -2.53 3.02
N GLN A 92 2.62 -2.85 1.73
CA GLN A 92 1.52 -2.49 0.84
C GLN A 92 0.21 -3.16 1.27
N SER A 93 0.23 -4.46 1.53
CA SER A 93 -0.96 -5.21 1.93
C SER A 93 -1.56 -4.66 3.23
N THR A 94 -0.70 -4.33 4.20
CA THR A 94 -1.13 -3.71 5.46
C THR A 94 -1.71 -2.31 5.25
N ALA A 95 -1.06 -1.47 4.42
CA ALA A 95 -1.55 -0.13 4.11
C ALA A 95 -2.92 -0.15 3.42
N VAL A 96 -3.10 -1.07 2.46
CA VAL A 96 -4.37 -1.29 1.77
C VAL A 96 -5.45 -1.76 2.74
N SER A 97 -5.13 -2.71 3.63
CA SER A 97 -6.06 -3.19 4.65
C SER A 97 -6.52 -2.08 5.61
N GLU A 98 -5.59 -1.26 6.11
CA GLU A 98 -5.91 -0.12 6.98
C GLU A 98 -6.73 0.94 6.23
N TYR A 99 -6.39 1.21 4.96
CA TYR A 99 -7.14 2.13 4.12
C TYR A 99 -8.59 1.67 3.94
N TYR A 100 -8.84 0.39 3.60
CA TYR A 100 -10.20 -0.11 3.47
C TYR A 100 -10.99 -0.03 4.77
N LYS A 101 -10.38 -0.39 5.91
CA LYS A 101 -11.01 -0.23 7.23
C LYS A 101 -11.38 1.22 7.51
N ARG A 102 -10.50 2.16 7.17
CA ARG A 102 -10.74 3.60 7.35
C ARG A 102 -11.85 4.10 6.42
N GLN A 103 -11.87 3.66 5.16
CA GLN A 103 -12.92 4.03 4.22
C GLN A 103 -14.30 3.47 4.62
N GLU A 104 -14.34 2.28 5.20
CA GLU A 104 -15.56 1.69 5.74
C GLU A 104 -16.05 2.46 6.98
N ALA A 105 -15.14 2.82 7.89
CA ALA A 105 -15.45 3.63 9.07
C ALA A 105 -15.88 5.07 8.71
N ALA A 106 -15.31 5.67 7.66
CA ALA A 106 -15.70 7.00 7.19
C ALA A 106 -17.08 7.05 6.51
N LYS A 107 -17.67 5.88 6.21
CA LYS A 107 -19.03 5.75 5.66
C LYS A 107 -20.12 5.54 6.72
N GLN A 108 -19.78 5.42 8.00
CA GLN A 108 -20.72 5.38 9.12
C GLN A 108 -20.93 6.77 9.73
#